data_AF-A0A661Z520-F1
#
_entry.id   AF-A0A661Z520-F1
#
_cell.length_a   1.000
_cell.length_b   1.000
_cell.length_c   1.000
_cell.angle_alpha   90.00
_cell.angle_beta   90.00
_cell.angle_gamma   90.00
#
_symmetry.space_group_name_H-M   'P 1'
#
loop_
_entity.id
_entity.type
_entity.pdbx_description
1 polymer ?
#
loop_
_entity_poly.entity_id
_entity_poly.type
_entity_poly.pdbx_seq_one_letter_code
_entity_poly.pdbx_strand_id
1 'polypeptide(L)'
;MNKYFKILILISVIASIILILLFTFNNKEKVKNDTESVKSKTEIVIKKNDEIKTQEIKQKDTTSKRTLDLKPRSQNNNKELTKYINQEIGISFEYPSYWHKSEFKSVDLKGNVNSVEIRLNDSILHSSLSVKFHPNPSGEKLYRYNLSRYELSKGNFKSDKKEISIDDNKGIFGISLRETDGKGHKLDPPEKLTVIYLLCEDLNGEIELNFRNNSNNQKSTDDFNEILKNFKILKK
;
A
#
# COMPACT_ATOMS: atom_id res chain seq x y z
N MET A 1 -21.98 -4.49 -55.78
CA MET A 1 -22.31 -4.58 -54.33
C MET A 1 -23.74 -4.09 -54.15
N ASN A 2 -24.65 -4.95 -53.67
CA ASN A 2 -26.09 -4.71 -53.73
C ASN A 2 -26.51 -3.55 -52.80
N LYS A 3 -27.41 -2.65 -53.25
CA LYS A 3 -27.84 -1.45 -52.50
C LYS A 3 -28.35 -1.80 -51.09
N TYR A 4 -28.98 -2.96 -50.97
CA TYR A 4 -29.49 -3.51 -49.71
C TYR A 4 -28.38 -3.89 -48.71
N PHE A 5 -27.21 -4.31 -49.17
CA PHE A 5 -26.10 -4.70 -48.30
C PHE A 5 -25.51 -3.49 -47.55
N LYS A 6 -25.42 -2.33 -48.22
CA LYS A 6 -24.97 -1.07 -47.58
C LYS A 6 -25.94 -0.58 -46.51
N ILE A 7 -27.24 -0.74 -46.75
CA ILE A 7 -28.29 -0.37 -45.78
C ILE A 7 -28.20 -1.26 -44.54
N LEU A 8 -27.94 -2.57 -44.72
CA LEU A 8 -27.83 -3.52 -43.62
C LEU A 8 -26.62 -3.23 -42.70
N ILE A 9 -25.48 -2.85 -43.29
CA ILE A 9 -24.29 -2.42 -42.52
C ILE A 9 -24.60 -1.16 -41.72
N LEU A 10 -25.27 -0.17 -42.34
CA LEU A 10 -25.59 1.09 -41.66
C LEU A 10 -26.51 0.86 -40.45
N ILE A 11 -27.53 0.01 -40.60
CA ILE A 11 -28.44 -0.35 -39.50
C ILE A 11 -27.68 -1.03 -38.35
N SER A 12 -26.76 -1.95 -38.66
CA SER A 12 -25.95 -2.62 -37.65
C SER A 12 -25.09 -1.65 -36.84
N VAL A 13 -24.47 -0.65 -37.50
CA VAL A 13 -23.63 0.34 -36.81
C VAL A 13 -24.47 1.23 -35.89
N ILE A 14 -25.65 1.66 -36.35
CA ILE A 14 -26.57 2.48 -35.55
C ILE A 14 -27.05 1.71 -34.32
N ALA A 15 -27.40 0.43 -34.47
CA ALA A 15 -27.82 -0.42 -33.36
C ALA A 15 -26.71 -0.57 -32.28
N SER A 16 -25.46 -0.76 -32.70
CA SER A 16 -24.33 -0.84 -31.76
C SER A 16 -24.11 0.47 -30.99
N ILE A 17 -24.24 1.63 -31.63
CA ILE A 17 -24.10 2.94 -30.98
C ILE A 17 -25.22 3.15 -29.94
N ILE A 18 -26.46 2.80 -30.28
CA ILE A 18 -27.60 2.90 -29.35
C ILE A 18 -27.38 1.99 -28.13
N LEU A 19 -26.87 0.77 -28.32
CA LEU A 19 -26.58 -0.16 -27.23
C LEU A 19 -25.51 0.39 -26.26
N ILE A 20 -24.45 0.99 -26.79
CA ILE A 20 -23.38 1.63 -25.99
C ILE A 20 -23.96 2.80 -25.19
N LEU A 21 -24.78 3.65 -25.82
CA LEU A 21 -25.41 4.77 -25.13
C LEU A 21 -26.33 4.30 -23.99
N LEU A 22 -27.19 3.31 -24.22
CA LEU A 22 -28.06 2.74 -23.18
C LEU A 22 -27.25 2.16 -22.01
N PHE A 23 -26.13 1.49 -22.28
CA PHE A 23 -25.26 0.94 -21.24
C PHE A 23 -24.62 2.05 -20.38
N THR A 24 -24.20 3.16 -21.01
CA THR A 24 -23.63 4.31 -20.28
C THR A 24 -24.65 5.06 -19.43
N PHE A 25 -25.90 5.17 -19.87
CA PHE A 25 -26.98 5.80 -19.10
C PHE A 25 -27.37 4.98 -17.86
N ASN A 26 -27.47 3.65 -17.99
CA ASN A 26 -27.84 2.78 -16.88
C ASN A 26 -26.80 2.80 -15.73
N ASN A 27 -25.52 2.96 -16.05
CA ASN A 27 -24.47 3.06 -15.04
C ASN A 27 -24.48 4.40 -14.28
N LYS A 28 -25.02 5.48 -14.86
CA LYS A 28 -25.08 6.79 -14.18
C LYS A 28 -26.14 6.85 -13.08
N GLU A 29 -27.28 6.19 -13.24
CA GLU A 29 -28.32 6.19 -12.19
C GLU A 29 -27.93 5.37 -10.96
N LYS A 30 -27.22 4.25 -11.16
CA LYS A 30 -26.76 3.41 -10.04
C LYS A 30 -25.81 4.16 -9.09
N VAL A 31 -24.95 5.04 -9.61
CA VAL A 31 -23.99 5.81 -8.80
C VAL A 31 -24.67 6.94 -8.00
N LYS A 32 -25.82 7.45 -8.45
CA LYS A 32 -26.52 8.55 -7.78
C LYS A 32 -27.29 8.07 -6.53
N ASN A 33 -27.90 6.89 -6.60
CA ASN A 33 -28.68 6.33 -5.49
C ASN A 33 -27.81 5.88 -4.30
N ASP A 34 -26.58 5.43 -4.55
CA ASP A 34 -25.65 5.03 -3.48
C ASP A 34 -25.04 6.24 -2.74
N THR A 35 -25.12 7.45 -3.31
CA THR A 35 -24.55 8.66 -2.69
C THR A 35 -25.55 9.34 -1.74
N GLU A 36 -26.85 9.17 -1.92
CA GLU A 36 -27.88 9.75 -1.04
C GLU A 36 -28.15 8.89 0.22
N SER A 37 -27.87 7.58 0.19
CA SER A 37 -28.03 6.70 1.35
C SER A 37 -27.00 6.91 2.48
N VAL A 38 -25.93 7.68 2.26
CA VAL A 38 -24.85 7.88 3.25
C VAL A 38 -24.95 9.23 3.96
N LYS A 39 -25.82 10.15 3.52
CA LYS A 39 -25.99 11.48 4.13
C LYS A 39 -27.03 11.58 5.26
N SER A 40 -27.79 10.53 5.57
CA SER A 40 -28.87 10.59 6.58
C SER A 40 -28.56 9.94 7.93
N LYS A 41 -27.30 9.55 8.21
CA LYS A 41 -26.94 8.82 9.45
C LYS A 41 -25.82 9.46 10.29
N THR A 42 -25.58 10.75 10.15
CA THR A 42 -24.54 11.43 10.97
C THR A 42 -25.04 12.76 11.52
N GLU A 43 -26.22 12.74 12.11
CA GLU A 43 -26.60 13.72 13.13
C GLU A 43 -27.29 12.94 14.24
N ILE A 44 -27.09 13.41 15.48
CA ILE A 44 -27.63 12.93 16.76
C ILE A 44 -26.59 12.21 17.65
N VAL A 45 -26.34 12.90 18.79
CA VAL A 45 -25.78 12.49 20.09
C VAL A 45 -24.36 12.98 20.40
N ILE A 46 -24.27 14.26 20.81
CA ILE A 46 -23.37 14.65 21.93
C ILE A 46 -24.11 15.69 22.79
N LYS A 47 -24.66 15.24 23.92
CA LYS A 47 -24.93 16.09 25.09
C LYS A 47 -24.67 15.29 26.38
N LYS A 48 -23.78 15.89 27.19
CA LYS A 48 -23.65 15.89 28.66
C LYS A 48 -23.52 14.57 29.42
N ASN A 49 -22.44 14.51 30.20
CA ASN A 49 -22.29 14.17 31.63
C ASN A 49 -20.82 13.77 31.83
N ASP A 50 -20.13 13.95 32.95
CA ASP A 50 -20.25 14.74 34.17
C ASP A 50 -18.84 14.65 34.80
N GLU A 51 -18.56 15.54 35.74
CA GLU A 51 -17.34 15.67 36.52
C GLU A 51 -16.74 14.34 36.99
N ILE A 52 -15.49 14.06 36.61
CA ILE A 52 -14.64 13.07 37.29
C ILE A 52 -13.48 13.83 37.95
N LYS A 53 -13.52 13.84 39.29
CA LYS A 53 -12.46 14.32 40.18
C LYS A 53 -11.14 13.63 39.88
N THR A 54 -10.13 14.41 39.54
CA THR A 54 -8.74 13.98 39.42
C THR A 54 -8.16 13.74 40.81
N GLN A 55 -7.83 12.50 41.14
CA GLN A 55 -6.92 12.17 42.24
C GLN A 55 -5.49 12.15 41.69
N GLU A 56 -4.64 13.05 42.19
CA GLU A 56 -3.20 13.04 41.95
C GLU A 56 -2.58 11.76 42.54
N ILE A 57 -2.25 10.80 41.67
CA ILE A 57 -1.36 9.70 42.02
C ILE A 57 0.07 10.19 41.76
N LYS A 58 0.80 10.54 42.84
CA LYS A 58 2.25 10.75 42.80
C LYS A 58 2.95 9.41 42.51
N GLN A 59 3.10 9.07 41.22
CA GLN A 59 4.00 8.00 40.79
C GLN A 59 5.44 8.50 40.88
N LYS A 60 6.21 7.84 41.74
CA LYS A 60 7.65 8.06 41.93
C LYS A 60 8.39 7.39 40.77
N ASP A 61 8.70 8.17 39.74
CA ASP A 61 9.55 7.76 38.63
C ASP A 61 10.93 7.35 39.15
N THR A 62 11.21 6.06 39.09
CA THR A 62 12.57 5.50 39.19
C THR A 62 12.97 5.04 37.79
N THR A 63 13.14 6.01 36.89
CA THR A 63 13.67 5.76 35.55
C THR A 63 15.17 5.50 35.67
N SER A 64 15.53 4.23 35.85
CA SER A 64 16.90 3.76 35.63
C SER A 64 17.25 3.96 34.17
N LYS A 65 17.98 5.05 33.88
CA LYS A 65 18.62 5.31 32.58
C LYS A 65 19.62 4.19 32.30
N ARG A 66 19.15 3.12 31.65
CA ARG A 66 20.00 2.11 31.06
C ARG A 66 20.58 2.72 29.79
N THR A 67 21.75 3.36 29.92
CA THR A 67 22.52 3.84 28.78
C THR A 67 22.98 2.62 27.99
N LEU A 68 22.22 2.26 26.96
CA LEU A 68 22.65 1.30 25.95
C LEU A 68 23.82 1.93 25.21
N ASP A 69 25.01 1.43 25.51
CA ASP A 69 26.28 1.85 24.93
C ASP A 69 26.33 1.40 23.46
N LEU A 70 25.57 2.09 22.61
CA LEU A 70 25.55 1.88 21.17
C LEU A 70 26.82 2.53 20.63
N LYS A 71 27.83 1.69 20.35
CA LYS A 71 29.05 2.12 19.65
C LYS A 71 28.66 2.93 18.41
N PRO A 72 29.13 4.18 18.26
CA PRO A 72 28.88 4.96 17.05
C PRO A 72 29.47 4.21 15.86
N ARG A 73 28.61 3.83 14.92
CA ARG A 73 29.02 3.14 13.71
C ARG A 73 29.82 4.12 12.86
N SER A 74 31.07 3.75 12.56
CA SER A 74 31.89 4.41 11.55
C SER A 74 31.10 4.48 10.25
N GLN A 75 30.91 5.70 9.73
CA GLN A 75 30.32 6.00 8.43
C GLN A 75 31.25 5.55 7.30
N ASN A 76 31.58 4.26 7.26
CA ASN A 76 32.33 3.71 6.16
C ASN A 76 31.37 3.62 4.97
N ASN A 77 31.57 4.49 3.98
CA ASN A 77 30.65 4.77 2.87
C ASN A 77 30.45 3.61 1.88
N ASN A 78 31.04 2.44 2.12
CA ASN A 78 30.84 1.28 1.28
C ASN A 78 29.59 0.52 1.77
N LYS A 79 28.45 0.81 1.13
CA LYS A 79 27.18 0.17 1.43
C LYS A 79 27.24 -1.29 0.96
N GLU A 80 27.44 -2.20 1.90
CA GLU A 80 27.33 -3.63 1.64
C GLU A 80 25.85 -3.99 1.42
N LEU A 81 25.57 -4.59 0.27
CA LEU A 81 24.24 -5.06 -0.11
C LEU A 81 24.14 -6.56 0.05
N THR A 82 22.99 -7.01 0.56
CA THR A 82 22.61 -8.41 0.65
C THR A 82 21.55 -8.70 -0.39
N LYS A 83 21.76 -9.75 -1.18
CA LYS A 83 20.78 -10.23 -2.15
C LYS A 83 19.74 -11.12 -1.47
N TYR A 84 18.47 -10.84 -1.70
CA TYR A 84 17.34 -11.70 -1.37
C TYR A 84 16.75 -12.33 -2.63
N ILE A 85 16.43 -13.62 -2.55
CA ILE A 85 15.75 -14.37 -3.60
C ILE A 85 14.69 -15.23 -2.93
N ASN A 86 13.45 -15.15 -3.41
CA ASN A 86 12.38 -16.06 -3.04
C ASN A 86 11.81 -16.70 -4.31
N GLN A 87 12.18 -17.96 -4.55
CA GLN A 87 11.73 -18.72 -5.71
C GLN A 87 10.25 -19.13 -5.61
N GLU A 88 9.71 -19.29 -4.39
CA GLU A 88 8.31 -19.70 -4.18
C GLU A 88 7.35 -18.65 -4.75
N ILE A 89 7.59 -17.38 -4.42
CA ILE A 89 6.77 -16.25 -4.88
C ILE A 89 7.36 -15.51 -6.08
N GLY A 90 8.52 -15.95 -6.60
CA GLY A 90 9.12 -15.43 -7.82
C GLY A 90 9.60 -13.98 -7.71
N ILE A 91 10.30 -13.62 -6.64
CA ILE A 91 10.89 -12.27 -6.49
C ILE A 91 12.36 -12.30 -6.10
N SER A 92 13.10 -11.26 -6.46
CA SER A 92 14.42 -10.99 -5.89
C SER A 92 14.68 -9.48 -5.79
N PHE A 93 15.54 -9.08 -4.86
CA PHE A 93 15.99 -7.70 -4.71
C PHE A 93 17.27 -7.66 -3.87
N GLU A 94 17.95 -6.52 -3.87
CA GLU A 94 19.10 -6.25 -3.01
C GLU A 94 18.73 -5.22 -1.96
N TYR A 95 19.22 -5.39 -0.73
CA TYR A 95 18.91 -4.51 0.40
C TYR A 95 20.16 -4.28 1.27
N PRO A 96 20.22 -3.20 2.07
CA PRO A 96 21.39 -2.93 2.90
C PRO A 96 21.61 -4.03 3.94
N SER A 97 22.85 -4.51 4.09
CA SER A 97 23.17 -5.67 4.94
C SER A 97 22.83 -5.50 6.43
N TYR A 98 22.67 -4.25 6.88
CA TYR A 98 22.29 -3.91 8.25
C TYR A 98 20.78 -3.97 8.51
N TRP A 99 19.95 -4.15 7.50
CA TRP A 99 18.52 -4.36 7.71
C TRP A 99 18.27 -5.80 8.13
N HIS A 100 17.50 -5.96 9.19
CA HIS A 100 17.11 -7.28 9.68
C HIS A 100 15.93 -7.82 8.88
N LYS A 101 16.12 -8.96 8.22
CA LYS A 101 15.07 -9.67 7.47
C LYS A 101 14.31 -10.66 8.35
N SER A 102 13.00 -10.63 8.24
CA SER A 102 12.08 -11.66 8.73
C SER A 102 11.08 -12.02 7.63
N GLU A 103 10.55 -13.23 7.66
CA GLU A 103 9.65 -13.75 6.63
C GLU A 103 8.51 -14.53 7.28
N PHE A 104 7.30 -14.31 6.79
CA PHE A 104 6.08 -14.83 7.36
C PHE A 104 5.19 -15.39 6.26
N LYS A 105 4.52 -16.50 6.55
CA LYS A 105 3.54 -17.11 5.66
C LYS A 105 2.21 -17.18 6.39
N SER A 106 1.17 -16.63 5.77
CA SER A 106 -0.21 -16.75 6.26
C SER A 106 -0.91 -17.84 5.47
N VAL A 107 -1.54 -18.77 6.18
CA VAL A 107 -2.34 -19.84 5.58
C VAL A 107 -3.78 -19.78 6.10
N ASP A 108 -4.73 -20.19 5.27
CA ASP A 108 -6.12 -20.34 5.69
C ASP A 108 -6.32 -21.63 6.52
N LEU A 109 -7.56 -21.85 7.01
CA LEU A 109 -7.92 -23.05 7.77
C LEU A 109 -7.80 -24.35 6.96
N LYS A 110 -7.67 -24.25 5.63
CA LYS A 110 -7.51 -25.38 4.71
C LYS A 110 -6.03 -25.60 4.34
N GLY A 111 -5.11 -24.79 4.85
CA GLY A 111 -3.69 -24.83 4.55
C GLY A 111 -3.27 -24.12 3.26
N ASN A 112 -4.18 -23.42 2.58
CA ASN A 112 -3.84 -22.64 1.39
C ASN A 112 -3.10 -21.38 1.78
N VAL A 113 -2.10 -21.00 1.00
CA VAL A 113 -1.33 -19.77 1.22
C VAL A 113 -2.20 -18.56 0.90
N ASN A 114 -2.45 -17.72 1.90
CA ASN A 114 -3.16 -16.46 1.75
C ASN A 114 -2.22 -15.30 1.42
N SER A 115 -1.02 -15.30 2.01
CA SER A 115 0.02 -14.32 1.71
C SER A 115 1.39 -14.79 2.18
N VAL A 116 2.43 -14.24 1.56
CA VAL A 116 3.81 -14.31 2.03
C VAL A 116 4.30 -12.89 2.26
N GLU A 117 4.83 -12.60 3.45
CA GLU A 117 5.30 -11.28 3.84
C GLU A 117 6.77 -11.33 4.23
N ILE A 118 7.59 -10.51 3.58
CA ILE A 118 8.99 -10.26 3.91
C ILE A 118 9.06 -8.90 4.59
N ARG A 119 9.59 -8.85 5.82
CA ARG A 119 9.84 -7.60 6.53
C ARG A 119 11.33 -7.37 6.67
N LEU A 120 11.78 -6.20 6.24
CA LEU A 120 13.12 -5.69 6.45
C LEU A 120 13.02 -4.52 7.43
N ASN A 121 13.83 -4.51 8.48
CA ASN A 121 13.81 -3.45 9.49
C ASN A 121 15.21 -2.88 9.72
N ASP A 122 15.31 -1.56 9.72
CA ASP A 122 16.48 -0.82 10.16
C ASP A 122 16.25 -0.33 11.60
N SER A 123 16.98 -0.90 12.55
CA SER A 123 16.89 -0.53 13.96
C SER A 123 17.59 0.80 14.28
N ILE A 124 18.50 1.26 13.41
CA ILE A 124 19.27 2.50 13.61
C ILE A 124 18.46 3.70 13.12
N LEU A 125 17.89 3.59 11.91
CA LEU A 125 17.12 4.67 11.28
C LEU A 125 15.61 4.58 11.51
N HIS A 126 15.16 3.55 12.24
CA HIS A 126 13.76 3.28 12.54
C HIS A 126 12.87 3.25 11.28
N SER A 127 13.40 2.68 10.19
CA SER A 127 12.67 2.49 8.94
C SER A 127 12.39 1.02 8.69
N SER A 128 11.32 0.72 7.95
CA SER A 128 10.94 -0.65 7.64
C SER A 128 10.35 -0.75 6.24
N LEU A 129 10.61 -1.87 5.57
CA LEU A 129 9.96 -2.27 4.34
C LEU A 129 9.23 -3.59 4.57
N SER A 130 7.96 -3.65 4.21
CA SER A 130 7.20 -4.90 4.06
C SER A 130 6.95 -5.14 2.58
N VAL A 131 7.34 -6.32 2.09
CA VAL A 131 7.02 -6.85 0.76
C VAL A 131 6.03 -7.98 0.97
N LYS A 132 4.79 -7.79 0.53
CA LYS A 132 3.73 -8.78 0.72
C LYS A 132 3.20 -9.26 -0.62
N PHE A 133 3.24 -10.56 -0.83
CA PHE A 133 2.64 -11.22 -1.99
C PHE A 133 1.30 -11.83 -1.60
N HIS A 134 0.28 -11.58 -2.43
CA HIS A 134 -1.04 -12.19 -2.35
C HIS A 134 -1.31 -13.00 -3.62
N PRO A 135 -1.46 -14.34 -3.53
CA PRO A 135 -1.79 -15.15 -4.70
C PRO A 135 -3.22 -14.91 -5.17
N ASN A 136 -3.50 -15.26 -6.43
CA ASN A 136 -4.87 -15.23 -6.93
C ASN A 136 -5.78 -16.26 -6.26
N PRO A 137 -7.09 -15.97 -6.12
CA PRO A 137 -7.79 -14.77 -6.62
C PRO A 137 -7.81 -13.60 -5.63
N SER A 138 -7.23 -13.72 -4.43
CA SER A 138 -7.27 -12.65 -3.43
C SER A 138 -6.41 -11.45 -3.84
N GLY A 139 -5.22 -11.70 -4.41
CA GLY A 139 -4.32 -10.66 -4.91
C GLY A 139 -4.99 -9.75 -5.94
N GLU A 140 -5.60 -10.32 -6.99
CA GLU A 140 -6.31 -9.52 -8.00
C GLU A 140 -7.43 -8.66 -7.38
N LYS A 141 -8.22 -9.21 -6.45
CA LYS A 141 -9.29 -8.45 -5.76
C LYS A 141 -8.73 -7.28 -4.96
N LEU A 142 -7.62 -7.50 -4.25
CA LEU A 142 -6.92 -6.45 -3.49
C LEU A 142 -6.38 -5.37 -4.42
N TYR A 143 -5.74 -5.75 -5.52
CA TYR A 143 -5.25 -4.80 -6.51
C TYR A 143 -6.37 -3.94 -7.08
N ARG A 144 -7.47 -4.56 -7.55
CA ARG A 144 -8.63 -3.84 -8.11
C ARG A 144 -9.25 -2.87 -7.10
N TYR A 145 -9.34 -3.29 -5.82
CA TYR A 145 -9.77 -2.40 -4.75
C TYR A 145 -8.85 -1.19 -4.60
N ASN A 146 -7.53 -1.41 -4.54
CA ASN A 146 -6.55 -0.33 -4.42
C ASN A 146 -6.50 0.58 -5.65
N LEU A 147 -6.69 0.03 -6.84
CA LEU A 147 -6.83 0.78 -8.08
C LEU A 147 -8.03 1.75 -8.03
N SER A 148 -9.19 1.30 -7.54
CA SER A 148 -10.34 2.18 -7.36
C SER A 148 -10.05 3.30 -6.34
N ARG A 149 -9.33 3.00 -5.26
CA ARG A 149 -8.89 4.00 -4.27
C ARG A 149 -7.92 5.02 -4.88
N TYR A 150 -7.03 4.56 -5.75
CA TYR A 150 -6.10 5.39 -6.52
C TYR A 150 -6.84 6.31 -7.49
N GLU A 151 -7.77 5.79 -8.28
CA GLU A 151 -8.59 6.57 -9.20
C GLU A 151 -9.37 7.66 -8.47
N LEU A 152 -9.96 7.31 -7.31
CA LEU A 152 -10.73 8.23 -6.47
C LEU A 152 -9.88 9.13 -5.55
N SER A 153 -8.54 9.05 -5.59
CA SER A 153 -7.63 9.82 -4.71
C SER A 153 -7.98 9.69 -3.21
N LYS A 154 -8.27 8.46 -2.76
CA LYS A 154 -8.63 8.18 -1.36
C LYS A 154 -7.51 7.45 -0.61
N GLY A 155 -7.46 7.61 0.72
CA GLY A 155 -6.46 6.94 1.56
C GLY A 155 -5.05 7.40 1.23
N ASN A 156 -4.13 6.45 0.99
CA ASN A 156 -2.72 6.70 0.69
C ASN A 156 -2.48 7.44 -0.64
N PHE A 157 -3.51 7.59 -1.48
CA PHE A 157 -3.41 8.24 -2.80
C PHE A 157 -3.97 9.67 -2.81
N LYS A 158 -4.24 10.25 -1.63
CA LYS A 158 -4.89 11.57 -1.52
C LYS A 158 -3.98 12.70 -1.97
N SER A 159 -2.70 12.65 -1.60
CA SER A 159 -1.75 13.75 -1.78
C SER A 159 -0.71 13.52 -2.88
N ASP A 160 -0.32 12.27 -3.12
CA ASP A 160 0.75 11.96 -4.07
C ASP A 160 0.49 10.60 -4.72
N LYS A 161 -0.40 10.61 -5.72
CA LYS A 161 -0.71 9.43 -6.53
C LYS A 161 0.07 9.49 -7.83
N LYS A 162 0.72 8.39 -8.18
CA LYS A 162 1.39 8.24 -9.48
C LYS A 162 1.37 6.79 -9.94
N GLU A 163 1.53 6.61 -11.24
CA GLU A 163 1.91 5.31 -11.79
C GLU A 163 3.41 5.13 -11.65
N ILE A 164 3.83 3.88 -11.48
CA ILE A 164 5.24 3.49 -11.42
C ILE A 164 5.43 2.21 -12.23
N SER A 165 6.64 1.97 -12.72
CA SER A 165 7.02 0.69 -13.28
C SER A 165 8.18 0.10 -12.48
N ILE A 166 8.04 -1.17 -12.10
CA ILE A 166 9.07 -1.95 -11.41
C ILE A 166 9.25 -3.23 -12.22
N ASP A 167 10.44 -3.44 -12.76
CA ASP A 167 10.76 -4.60 -13.62
C ASP A 167 9.72 -4.82 -14.73
N ASP A 168 9.45 -3.76 -15.50
CA ASP A 168 8.44 -3.69 -16.57
C ASP A 168 6.98 -3.92 -16.16
N ASN A 169 6.71 -4.18 -14.87
CA ASN A 169 5.37 -4.33 -14.34
C ASN A 169 4.84 -2.96 -13.92
N LYS A 170 3.61 -2.62 -14.34
CA LYS A 170 2.94 -1.39 -13.95
C LYS A 170 2.39 -1.50 -12.53
N GLY A 171 2.50 -0.41 -11.80
CA GLY A 171 2.01 -0.27 -10.44
C GLY A 171 1.40 1.08 -10.15
N ILE A 172 0.69 1.13 -9.04
CA ILE A 172 0.15 2.36 -8.46
C ILE A 172 0.89 2.68 -7.18
N PHE A 173 1.27 3.95 -7.03
CA PHE A 173 2.05 4.46 -5.91
C PHE A 173 1.23 5.50 -5.13
N GLY A 174 1.37 5.47 -3.81
CA GLY A 174 0.81 6.46 -2.90
C GLY A 174 1.76 6.83 -1.77
N ILE A 175 1.69 8.08 -1.29
CA ILE A 175 2.30 8.50 -0.03
C ILE A 175 1.23 8.99 0.94
N SER A 176 1.35 8.55 2.19
CA SER A 176 0.63 9.10 3.33
C SER A 176 1.63 9.64 4.36
N LEU A 177 1.27 10.76 4.99
CA LEU A 177 1.99 11.31 6.14
C LEU A 177 1.13 11.10 7.38
N ARG A 178 1.78 10.60 8.43
CA ARG A 178 1.15 10.34 9.71
C ARG A 178 1.80 11.23 10.76
N GLU A 179 1.00 12.12 11.32
CA GLU A 179 1.45 13.10 12.32
C GLU A 179 1.14 12.66 13.76
N THR A 180 0.34 11.60 13.94
CA THR A 180 -0.02 11.08 15.26
C THR A 180 0.05 9.56 15.32
N ASP A 181 0.46 9.01 16.46
CA ASP A 181 0.53 7.57 16.70
C ASP A 181 -0.86 6.93 16.93
N GLY A 182 -0.90 5.64 17.27
CA GLY A 182 -2.18 4.92 17.50
C GLY A 182 -2.88 5.32 18.81
N LYS A 183 -2.20 6.10 19.66
CA LYS A 183 -2.68 6.60 20.95
C LYS A 183 -3.01 8.10 20.90
N GLY A 184 -2.81 8.75 19.75
CA GLY A 184 -3.06 10.18 19.54
C GLY A 184 -1.87 11.09 19.91
N HIS A 185 -0.71 10.54 20.26
CA HIS A 185 0.48 11.37 20.49
C HIS A 185 1.04 11.88 19.18
N LYS A 186 1.51 13.13 19.16
CA LYS A 186 2.18 13.72 17.99
C LYS A 186 3.49 12.98 17.70
N LEU A 187 3.71 12.67 16.43
CA LEU A 187 4.96 12.17 15.88
C LEU A 187 5.80 13.38 15.47
N ASP A 188 6.99 13.49 16.04
CA ASP A 188 7.97 14.52 15.67
C ASP A 188 9.33 13.89 15.38
N PRO A 189 9.75 13.83 14.11
CA PRO A 189 9.02 14.28 12.91
C PRO A 189 7.92 13.30 12.47
N PRO A 190 7.02 13.69 11.54
CA PRO A 190 5.97 12.81 11.01
C PRO A 190 6.51 11.52 10.39
N GLU A 191 5.75 10.43 10.51
CA GLU A 191 6.02 9.18 9.81
C GLU A 191 5.52 9.29 8.35
N LYS A 192 6.36 8.92 7.40
CA LYS A 192 6.01 8.80 5.99
C LYS A 192 5.78 7.32 5.66
N LEU A 193 4.62 7.02 5.10
CA LEU A 193 4.26 5.71 4.55
C LEU A 193 4.20 5.83 3.03
N THR A 194 5.08 5.11 2.36
CA THR A 194 5.04 4.92 0.90
C THR A 194 4.45 3.54 0.61
N VAL A 195 3.43 3.49 -0.23
CA VAL A 195 2.79 2.24 -0.67
C VAL A 195 2.91 2.09 -2.17
N ILE A 196 3.21 0.88 -2.63
CA ILE A 196 3.21 0.52 -4.05
C ILE A 196 2.45 -0.79 -4.18
N TYR A 197 1.50 -0.84 -5.11
CA TYR A 197 0.78 -2.07 -5.47
C TYR A 197 1.14 -2.43 -6.91
N LEU A 198 1.59 -3.66 -7.12
CA LEU A 198 1.93 -4.23 -8.43
C LEU A 198 0.98 -5.39 -8.72
N LEU A 199 0.32 -5.36 -9.88
CA LEU A 199 -0.35 -6.56 -10.41
C LEU A 199 0.65 -7.33 -11.24
N CYS A 200 1.01 -8.54 -10.80
CA CYS A 200 2.04 -9.35 -11.43
C CYS A 200 1.37 -10.54 -12.13
N GLU A 201 1.11 -10.40 -13.44
CA GLU A 201 0.48 -11.45 -14.26
C GLU A 201 1.33 -12.72 -14.26
N ASP A 202 2.66 -12.60 -14.41
CA ASP A 202 3.63 -13.71 -14.38
C ASP A 202 3.62 -14.49 -13.05
N LEU A 203 3.24 -13.83 -11.95
CA LEU A 203 3.17 -14.44 -10.62
C LEU A 203 1.75 -14.88 -10.23
N ASN A 204 0.76 -14.61 -11.08
CA ASN A 204 -0.66 -14.87 -10.82
C ASN A 204 -1.10 -14.30 -9.45
N GLY A 205 -0.76 -13.03 -9.20
CA GLY A 205 -1.03 -12.39 -7.91
C GLY A 205 -0.68 -10.90 -7.86
N GLU A 206 -0.65 -10.37 -6.66
CA GLU A 206 -0.37 -8.97 -6.35
C GLU A 206 0.82 -8.86 -5.38
N ILE A 207 1.66 -7.83 -5.57
CA ILE A 207 2.73 -7.48 -4.65
C ILE A 207 2.47 -6.08 -4.08
N GLU A 208 2.38 -6.02 -2.75
CA GLU A 208 2.28 -4.79 -1.97
C GLU A 208 3.65 -4.48 -1.34
N LEU A 209 4.20 -3.31 -1.63
CA LEU A 209 5.39 -2.76 -1.00
C LEU A 209 4.98 -1.63 -0.05
N ASN A 210 5.21 -1.82 1.24
CA ASN A 210 4.91 -0.85 2.30
C ASN A 210 6.21 -0.39 2.95
N PHE A 211 6.66 0.82 2.61
CA PHE A 211 7.86 1.42 3.19
C PHE A 211 7.48 2.51 4.20
N ARG A 212 7.94 2.36 5.44
CA ARG A 212 7.75 3.33 6.52
C ARG A 212 9.09 3.92 6.93
N ASN A 213 9.17 5.23 7.00
CA ASN A 213 10.29 5.93 7.58
C ASN A 213 9.87 7.22 8.24
N ASN A 214 10.77 7.77 9.04
CA ASN A 214 10.71 9.17 9.45
C ASN A 214 10.82 10.07 8.20
N SER A 215 9.92 11.06 8.07
CA SER A 215 9.83 11.95 6.90
C SER A 215 11.11 12.73 6.57
N ASN A 216 11.98 12.98 7.55
CA ASN A 216 13.24 13.70 7.38
C ASN A 216 14.42 12.76 7.08
N ASN A 217 14.21 11.45 7.04
CA ASN A 217 15.28 10.48 6.84
C ASN A 217 15.53 10.19 5.36
N GLN A 218 16.34 11.06 4.73
CA GLN A 218 16.72 10.92 3.32
C GLN A 218 17.48 9.61 3.06
N LYS A 219 18.36 9.20 3.99
CA LYS A 219 19.15 7.97 3.83
C LYS A 219 18.27 6.73 3.69
N SER A 220 17.25 6.57 4.55
CA SER A 220 16.30 5.46 4.43
C SER A 220 15.51 5.53 3.12
N THR A 221 15.21 6.74 2.62
CA THR A 221 14.52 6.93 1.34
C THR A 221 15.41 6.49 0.17
N ASP A 222 16.69 6.84 0.20
CA ASP A 222 17.67 6.41 -0.81
C ASP A 222 17.85 4.89 -0.79
N ASP A 223 17.89 4.29 0.40
CA ASP A 223 17.97 2.84 0.55
C ASP A 223 16.74 2.14 -0.04
N PHE A 224 15.54 2.67 0.19
CA PHE A 224 14.31 2.14 -0.40
C PHE A 224 14.32 2.28 -1.93
N ASN A 225 14.72 3.43 -2.47
CA ASN A 225 14.82 3.62 -3.93
C ASN A 225 15.82 2.65 -4.58
N GLU A 226 16.92 2.34 -3.89
CA GLU A 226 17.88 1.35 -4.36
C GLU A 226 17.31 -0.08 -4.35
N ILE A 227 16.50 -0.43 -3.33
CA ILE A 227 15.75 -1.70 -3.33
C ILE A 227 14.81 -1.75 -4.54
N LEU A 228 14.04 -0.69 -4.80
CA LEU A 228 13.13 -0.64 -5.95
C LEU A 228 13.85 -0.79 -7.29
N LYS A 229 15.02 -0.15 -7.45
CA LYS A 229 15.84 -0.24 -8.67
C LYS A 229 16.31 -1.66 -8.96
N ASN A 230 16.60 -2.43 -7.92
CA ASN A 230 17.08 -3.81 -8.02
C ASN A 230 15.96 -4.85 -7.82
N PHE A 231 14.71 -4.43 -7.67
CA PHE A 231 13.58 -5.34 -7.51
C PHE A 231 13.28 -6.03 -8.84
N LYS A 232 13.19 -7.35 -8.80
CA LYS A 232 12.99 -8.22 -9.96
C LYS A 232 11.88 -9.23 -9.71
N ILE A 233 11.03 -9.41 -10.71
CA ILE A 233 10.02 -10.46 -10.78
C ILE A 233 10.63 -11.60 -11.59
N LEU A 234 10.79 -12.74 -10.93
CA LEU A 234 11.37 -13.94 -11.53
C LEU A 234 10.26 -14.66 -12.29
N LYS A 235 10.39 -14.71 -13.61
CA LYS A 235 9.49 -15.49 -14.47
C LYS A 235 9.59 -16.96 -14.09
N LYS A 236 8.43 -17.59 -13.84
CA LYS A 236 8.32 -19.03 -13.62
C LYS A 236 8.31 -19.80 -14.93
#